data_AF-A0A8H7DKS7-F1
#
_entry.id   AF-A0A8H7DKS7-F1
#
_cell.length_a   1.000
_cell.length_b   1.000
_cell.length_c   1.000
_cell.angle_alpha   90.00
_cell.angle_beta   90.00
_cell.angle_gamma   90.00
#
_symmetry.space_group_name_H-M   'P 1'
#
loop_
_entity.id
_entity.type
_entity.pdbx_description
1 polymer ?
#
loop_
_entity_poly.entity_id
_entity_poly.type
_entity_poly.pdbx_seq_one_letter_code
_entity_poly.pdbx_strand_id
1 'polypeptide(L)'
;MDSGQNTAGPSSRPHPSDPDGGGPQTGQKRRAADHESPPPEGHNRPSATKKKRKTKKKPKVDQFHLKKDQIDETQRGTKNTCYLHGYLLLQIVRSDIPPPAVTQQSITAFERRWTPNFLSTLQATLRAAKGDNIGASQMAADLRRRAQKEAKAGSQIAKDILQVKETYLVHTYSILLASGLETWAPDVMGAPDTPYNQVHATVFFESFSMVATSFAYVALAPTLSSVNNPDFVKDVMCSFLYSYMRRKFKVEDNEPGKLAKNSEDDTRRKRRKRLMQKCLEYASKEEKFPDQVLALVKEECCNSDDESGTDDSGKQVYFVNKKTMQSASATAFVQKLDARRTKMEDGAKRRRGKGSNWGERTRIWRDAPSNSEFSLQRPTKVPLDYFSPSEFNDLPAKARFNYVKNGVALPLVQFLDNKDWKTMDKSSFMEKYGNQVLKQYDIPTEEEMTRAGNTGWDSDDAEEINLTLQGSQSDAEMAAASP
;
A
#
# COMPACT_ATOMS: atom_id res chain seq x y z
N MET A 1 42.00 -37.21 -44.91
CA MET A 1 41.60 -36.68 -46.22
C MET A 1 40.94 -35.31 -45.95
N ASP A 2 41.66 -34.26 -45.55
CA ASP A 2 43.05 -33.84 -45.87
C ASP A 2 43.18 -33.49 -47.37
N SER A 3 43.64 -32.32 -47.84
CA SER A 3 44.37 -31.17 -47.23
C SER A 3 43.65 -29.81 -47.50
N GLY A 4 44.07 -28.56 -47.18
CA GLY A 4 45.38 -27.86 -47.08
C GLY A 4 45.82 -27.32 -48.45
N GLN A 5 46.23 -26.05 -48.71
CA GLN A 5 46.67 -24.85 -47.94
C GLN A 5 46.46 -23.55 -48.79
N ASN A 6 46.73 -22.26 -48.46
CA ASN A 6 46.83 -21.40 -47.24
C ASN A 6 47.91 -20.27 -47.37
N THR A 7 47.59 -19.09 -47.96
CA THR A 7 48.48 -17.89 -48.14
C THR A 7 47.64 -16.62 -48.42
N ALA A 8 48.04 -15.33 -48.28
CA ALA A 8 49.03 -14.53 -47.54
C ALA A 8 49.01 -13.09 -48.16
N GLY A 9 49.27 -12.01 -47.41
CA GLY A 9 49.45 -10.61 -47.93
C GLY A 9 50.90 -10.31 -48.36
N PRO A 10 51.34 -9.04 -48.66
CA PRO A 10 51.16 -7.85 -47.79
C PRO A 10 51.19 -6.42 -48.44
N SER A 11 51.11 -5.35 -47.60
CA SER A 11 51.76 -3.99 -47.68
C SER A 11 51.63 -3.03 -48.90
N SER A 12 51.87 -1.70 -48.81
CA SER A 12 51.71 -0.67 -47.75
C SER A 12 52.11 0.79 -48.17
N ARG A 13 51.26 1.81 -47.93
CA ARG A 13 51.57 3.29 -47.78
C ARG A 13 52.21 4.04 -49.00
N PRO A 14 52.44 5.39 -49.02
CA PRO A 14 52.27 6.46 -47.99
C PRO A 14 51.50 7.76 -48.43
N HIS A 15 51.58 8.81 -47.58
CA HIS A 15 51.07 10.21 -47.72
C HIS A 15 51.92 11.09 -48.67
N PRO A 16 51.41 12.24 -49.19
CA PRO A 16 51.42 13.59 -48.54
C PRO A 16 50.04 14.30 -48.63
N SER A 17 49.77 15.58 -48.31
CA SER A 17 50.19 16.60 -47.32
C SER A 17 49.61 17.98 -47.79
N ASP A 18 48.96 18.70 -46.86
CA ASP A 18 48.52 20.13 -46.71
C ASP A 18 49.15 21.25 -47.62
N PRO A 19 48.72 22.55 -47.62
CA PRO A 19 47.86 23.28 -46.63
C PRO A 19 46.89 24.40 -47.15
N ASP A 20 46.19 25.04 -46.17
CA ASP A 20 46.18 26.50 -45.87
C ASP A 20 44.83 27.30 -45.83
N GLY A 21 44.78 28.33 -44.96
CA GLY A 21 43.77 29.41 -44.85
C GLY A 21 42.56 29.21 -43.89
N GLY A 22 42.21 30.11 -42.95
CA GLY A 22 42.87 31.38 -42.58
C GLY A 22 42.16 32.33 -41.56
N GLY A 23 41.84 31.89 -40.33
CA GLY A 23 41.61 32.76 -39.13
C GLY A 23 40.37 33.70 -39.09
N PRO A 24 40.28 34.67 -38.15
CA PRO A 24 41.02 34.85 -36.89
C PRO A 24 40.14 35.09 -35.63
N GLN A 25 40.77 35.23 -34.44
CA GLN A 25 40.14 35.62 -33.16
C GLN A 25 40.22 37.14 -32.89
N THR A 26 39.40 37.68 -31.96
CA THR A 26 39.79 38.44 -30.73
C THR A 26 38.64 39.29 -30.14
N GLY A 27 38.74 39.70 -28.87
CA GLY A 27 37.84 40.70 -28.25
C GLY A 27 37.81 40.72 -26.72
N GLN A 28 38.67 41.52 -26.07
CA GLN A 28 38.65 41.76 -24.61
C GLN A 28 38.89 43.23 -24.23
N LYS A 29 38.14 43.71 -23.21
CA LYS A 29 38.45 44.82 -22.26
C LYS A 29 38.68 46.26 -22.77
N ARG A 30 37.91 47.20 -22.18
CA ARG A 30 38.32 48.48 -21.50
C ARG A 30 37.08 49.03 -20.73
N ARG A 31 37.18 49.39 -19.43
CA ARG A 31 37.50 50.71 -18.80
C ARG A 31 36.45 51.81 -19.08
N ALA A 32 36.09 52.74 -18.18
CA ALA A 32 36.67 53.20 -16.89
C ALA A 32 35.60 53.17 -15.74
N ALA A 33 35.86 53.32 -14.42
CA ALA A 33 36.33 54.48 -13.60
C ALA A 33 35.33 55.68 -13.57
N ASP A 34 35.13 56.46 -12.49
CA ASP A 34 35.99 56.84 -11.34
C ASP A 34 35.21 57.28 -10.05
N HIS A 35 35.91 57.29 -8.88
CA HIS A 35 35.61 57.99 -7.59
C HIS A 35 34.25 57.69 -6.85
N GLU A 36 34.03 57.92 -5.54
CA GLU A 36 34.73 58.65 -4.44
C GLU A 36 34.44 58.03 -3.03
N SER A 37 35.03 58.53 -1.92
CA SER A 37 34.82 58.10 -0.50
C SER A 37 35.60 59.01 0.50
N PRO A 38 35.37 59.02 1.84
CA PRO A 38 34.28 58.54 2.74
C PRO A 38 33.77 59.74 3.61
N PRO A 39 33.44 59.70 4.94
CA PRO A 39 32.92 58.70 5.91
C PRO A 39 31.58 59.20 6.57
N PRO A 40 31.11 58.84 7.80
CA PRO A 40 31.51 57.79 8.76
C PRO A 40 30.38 56.87 9.32
N GLU A 41 30.84 55.82 10.00
CA GLU A 41 30.29 55.09 11.17
C GLU A 41 28.77 54.97 11.44
N GLY A 42 28.31 53.72 11.58
CA GLY A 42 27.05 53.36 12.23
C GLY A 42 26.98 51.86 12.55
N HIS A 43 27.07 51.48 13.83
CA HIS A 43 26.96 50.07 14.24
C HIS A 43 25.56 49.50 13.97
N ASN A 44 25.46 48.28 13.41
CA ASN A 44 24.55 47.25 13.95
C ASN A 44 24.76 45.83 13.40
N ARG A 45 24.67 44.86 14.32
CA ARG A 45 24.37 43.41 14.23
C ARG A 45 24.67 42.59 12.94
N PRO A 46 25.34 41.43 13.05
CA PRO A 46 25.40 40.45 11.96
C PRO A 46 24.00 39.88 11.68
N SER A 47 23.53 39.98 10.43
CA SER A 47 22.22 39.43 10.06
C SER A 47 22.29 37.89 9.92
N ALA A 48 21.32 37.20 10.51
CA ALA A 48 21.28 35.73 10.47
C ALA A 48 21.08 35.23 9.02
N THR A 49 22.01 34.42 8.54
CA THR A 49 21.96 33.85 7.18
C THR A 49 20.76 32.92 7.07
N LYS A 50 19.67 33.39 6.44
CA LYS A 50 18.46 32.59 6.20
C LYS A 50 18.79 31.36 5.36
N LYS A 51 19.03 30.21 6.01
CA LYS A 51 19.12 28.89 5.36
C LYS A 51 17.85 28.70 4.53
N LYS A 52 17.96 28.77 3.20
CA LYS A 52 16.85 28.49 2.29
C LYS A 52 16.37 27.06 2.56
N ARG A 53 15.18 26.90 3.17
CA ARG A 53 14.52 25.59 3.27
C ARG A 53 14.45 25.01 1.86
N LYS A 54 15.09 23.86 1.63
CA LYS A 54 14.91 23.10 0.39
C LYS A 54 13.42 22.77 0.32
N THR A 55 12.69 23.39 -0.59
CA THR A 55 11.28 23.06 -0.84
C THR A 55 11.24 21.60 -1.31
N LYS A 56 10.58 20.72 -0.52
CA LYS A 56 10.32 19.32 -0.93
C LYS A 56 9.65 19.41 -2.32
N LYS A 57 10.35 18.97 -3.38
CA LYS A 57 9.78 18.96 -4.74
C LYS A 57 8.52 18.11 -4.69
N LYS A 58 7.35 18.67 -5.05
CA LYS A 58 6.11 17.89 -5.13
C LYS A 58 6.37 16.68 -6.04
N PRO A 59 5.97 15.46 -5.64
CA PRO A 59 6.20 14.28 -6.46
C PRO A 59 5.58 14.48 -7.84
N LYS A 60 6.31 14.08 -8.88
CA LYS A 60 5.84 14.21 -10.27
C LYS A 60 4.61 13.31 -10.42
N VAL A 61 3.44 13.92 -10.65
CA VAL A 61 2.19 13.15 -10.79
C VAL A 61 2.35 12.21 -11.98
N ASP A 62 2.05 10.93 -11.75
CA ASP A 62 2.11 9.89 -12.76
C ASP A 62 1.06 10.16 -13.84
N GLN A 63 1.53 10.35 -15.08
CA GLN A 63 0.73 10.84 -16.20
C GLN A 63 -0.47 9.94 -16.52
N PHE A 64 -0.37 8.64 -16.22
CA PHE A 64 -1.42 7.66 -16.50
C PHE A 64 -2.36 7.43 -15.31
N HIS A 65 -2.13 8.08 -14.17
CA HIS A 65 -2.90 7.84 -12.95
C HIS A 65 -4.25 8.59 -12.96
N LEU A 66 -5.32 7.91 -13.38
CA LEU A 66 -6.68 8.40 -13.19
C LEU A 66 -6.96 8.67 -11.71
N LYS A 67 -7.25 9.93 -11.40
CA LYS A 67 -7.60 10.39 -10.05
C LYS A 67 -9.06 10.06 -9.70
N LYS A 68 -9.42 10.23 -8.41
CA LYS A 68 -10.80 9.99 -7.93
C LYS A 68 -11.82 10.99 -8.49
N ASP A 69 -11.42 12.23 -8.73
CA ASP A 69 -12.22 13.30 -9.35
C ASP A 69 -12.48 13.11 -10.86
N GLN A 70 -11.80 12.14 -11.50
CA GLN A 70 -11.94 11.84 -12.93
C GLN A 70 -12.80 10.60 -13.22
N ILE A 71 -13.41 9.99 -12.19
CA ILE A 71 -14.24 8.78 -12.33
C ILE A 71 -15.52 8.98 -11.52
N ASP A 72 -16.65 9.10 -12.22
CA ASP A 72 -17.96 9.21 -11.60
C ASP A 72 -18.38 7.91 -10.87
N GLU A 73 -19.33 8.00 -9.94
CA GLU A 73 -19.88 6.84 -9.24
C GLU A 73 -20.51 5.83 -10.21
N THR A 74 -21.21 6.29 -11.26
CA THR A 74 -21.77 5.40 -12.31
C THR A 74 -20.70 4.70 -13.15
N GLN A 75 -19.46 5.22 -13.17
CA GLN A 75 -18.34 4.65 -13.92
C GLN A 75 -17.53 3.64 -13.10
N ARG A 76 -17.73 3.56 -11.77
CA ARG A 76 -16.92 2.73 -10.87
C ARG A 76 -17.02 1.24 -11.17
N GLY A 77 -18.21 0.75 -11.52
CA GLY A 77 -18.42 -0.63 -11.94
C GLY A 77 -17.66 -0.98 -13.23
N THR A 78 -17.69 -0.09 -14.22
CA THR A 78 -16.93 -0.26 -15.47
C THR A 78 -15.43 -0.21 -15.22
N LYS A 79 -14.94 0.71 -14.36
CA LYS A 79 -13.52 0.76 -13.96
C LYS A 79 -13.06 -0.57 -13.34
N ASN A 80 -13.82 -1.10 -12.38
CA ASN A 80 -13.53 -2.39 -11.74
C ASN A 80 -13.57 -3.54 -12.75
N THR A 81 -14.48 -3.47 -13.72
CA THR A 81 -14.63 -4.44 -14.81
C THR A 81 -13.42 -4.45 -15.76
N CYS A 82 -12.89 -3.28 -16.14
CA CYS A 82 -11.63 -3.18 -16.89
C CYS A 82 -10.45 -3.76 -16.10
N TYR A 83 -10.38 -3.51 -14.79
CA TYR A 83 -9.33 -4.06 -13.93
C TYR A 83 -9.43 -5.59 -13.83
N LEU A 84 -10.64 -6.15 -13.69
CA LEU A 84 -10.86 -7.60 -13.73
C LEU A 84 -10.40 -8.21 -15.07
N HIS A 85 -10.75 -7.60 -16.21
CA HIS A 85 -10.32 -8.08 -17.52
C HIS A 85 -8.78 -8.04 -17.68
N GLY A 86 -8.13 -7.00 -17.15
CA GLY A 86 -6.67 -6.93 -17.08
C GLY A 86 -6.07 -8.05 -16.21
N TYR A 87 -6.69 -8.40 -15.08
CA TYR A 87 -6.29 -9.56 -14.28
C TYR A 87 -6.52 -10.90 -14.99
N LEU A 88 -7.58 -11.05 -15.80
CA LEU A 88 -7.82 -12.24 -16.63
C LEU A 88 -6.69 -12.44 -17.66
N LEU A 89 -6.34 -11.38 -18.40
CA LEU A 89 -5.31 -11.43 -19.43
C LEU A 89 -3.90 -11.68 -18.84
N LEU A 90 -3.55 -11.03 -17.73
CA LEU A 90 -2.33 -11.31 -16.95
C LEU A 90 -2.38 -12.67 -16.20
N GLN A 91 -3.54 -13.33 -16.18
CA GLN A 91 -3.82 -14.54 -15.40
C GLN A 91 -3.52 -14.42 -13.89
N ILE A 92 -3.68 -13.23 -13.33
CA ILE A 92 -3.37 -12.90 -11.93
C ILE A 92 -4.60 -13.15 -11.04
N VAL A 93 -4.43 -13.98 -10.00
CA VAL A 93 -5.51 -14.37 -9.07
C VAL A 93 -5.42 -13.70 -7.69
N ARG A 94 -4.41 -12.87 -7.44
CA ARG A 94 -4.21 -12.15 -6.16
C ARG A 94 -3.64 -10.74 -6.36
N SER A 95 -3.78 -9.89 -5.34
CA SER A 95 -3.32 -8.48 -5.39
C SER A 95 -1.81 -8.30 -5.21
N ASP A 96 -1.11 -9.28 -4.64
CA ASP A 96 0.33 -9.27 -4.36
C ASP A 96 1.20 -9.78 -5.54
N ILE A 97 0.61 -10.42 -6.55
CA ILE A 97 1.34 -10.91 -7.71
C ILE A 97 1.70 -9.72 -8.64
N PRO A 98 2.96 -9.59 -9.10
CA PRO A 98 3.38 -8.59 -10.09
C PRO A 98 2.87 -8.95 -11.50
N PRO A 99 2.86 -8.00 -12.46
CA PRO A 99 2.75 -8.37 -13.88
C PRO A 99 3.97 -9.21 -14.32
N PRO A 100 3.83 -10.09 -15.34
CA PRO A 100 4.97 -10.84 -15.88
C PRO A 100 6.09 -9.91 -16.37
N ALA A 101 7.35 -10.30 -16.12
CA ALA A 101 8.51 -9.59 -16.66
C ALA A 101 8.66 -9.88 -18.17
N VAL A 102 9.01 -8.83 -18.93
CA VAL A 102 9.24 -8.91 -20.39
C VAL A 102 10.70 -8.61 -20.66
N THR A 103 11.37 -9.43 -21.49
CA THR A 103 12.74 -9.14 -21.90
C THR A 103 12.76 -8.22 -23.13
N GLN A 104 13.75 -7.33 -23.22
CA GLN A 104 13.95 -6.50 -24.41
C GLN A 104 14.18 -7.36 -25.67
N GLN A 105 14.76 -8.55 -25.53
CA GLN A 105 14.91 -9.51 -26.63
C GLN A 105 13.55 -10.01 -27.14
N SER A 106 12.61 -10.30 -26.24
CA SER A 106 11.23 -10.69 -26.60
C SER A 106 10.50 -9.58 -27.34
N ILE A 107 10.61 -8.33 -26.86
CA ILE A 107 10.03 -7.14 -27.50
C ILE A 107 10.60 -6.97 -28.90
N THR A 108 11.93 -6.90 -29.04
CA THR A 108 12.58 -6.69 -30.34
C THR A 108 12.39 -7.87 -31.31
N ALA A 109 12.27 -9.11 -30.81
CA ALA A 109 11.91 -10.26 -31.64
C ALA A 109 10.45 -10.20 -32.13
N PHE A 110 9.53 -9.66 -31.33
CA PHE A 110 8.16 -9.39 -31.75
C PHE A 110 8.12 -8.29 -32.81
N GLU A 111 8.74 -7.13 -32.54
CA GLU A 111 8.65 -5.93 -33.37
C GLU A 111 9.32 -6.08 -34.74
N ARG A 112 10.28 -6.99 -34.89
CA ARG A 112 10.82 -7.42 -36.20
C ARG A 112 9.77 -8.01 -37.16
N ARG A 113 8.61 -8.41 -36.66
CA ARG A 113 7.48 -8.95 -37.44
C ARG A 113 6.40 -7.90 -37.76
N TRP A 114 6.60 -6.66 -37.31
CA TRP A 114 5.65 -5.56 -37.50
C TRP A 114 5.62 -5.08 -38.94
N THR A 115 4.43 -4.69 -39.41
CA THR A 115 4.23 -4.01 -40.69
C THR A 115 3.23 -2.86 -40.51
N PRO A 116 3.22 -1.83 -41.37
CA PRO A 116 2.33 -0.66 -41.20
C PRO A 116 0.83 -1.01 -41.11
N ASN A 117 0.40 -2.09 -41.78
CA ASN A 117 -0.98 -2.55 -41.79
C ASN A 117 -1.28 -3.63 -40.72
N PHE A 118 -0.29 -3.99 -39.88
CA PHE A 118 -0.42 -5.12 -38.96
C PHE A 118 -1.63 -5.00 -38.02
N LEU A 119 -1.93 -3.80 -37.50
CA LEU A 119 -3.04 -3.62 -36.56
C LEU A 119 -4.44 -3.79 -37.18
N SER A 120 -4.65 -3.36 -38.42
CA SER A 120 -5.96 -3.53 -39.08
C SER A 120 -6.19 -4.99 -39.49
N THR A 121 -5.15 -5.68 -39.95
CA THR A 121 -5.17 -7.13 -40.17
C THR A 121 -5.37 -7.90 -38.85
N LEU A 122 -4.71 -7.48 -37.77
CA LEU A 122 -4.89 -8.03 -36.43
C LEU A 122 -6.33 -7.88 -35.96
N GLN A 123 -6.91 -6.67 -35.95
CA GLN A 123 -8.29 -6.43 -35.53
C GLN A 123 -9.31 -7.31 -36.27
N ALA A 124 -9.15 -7.46 -37.60
CA ALA A 124 -9.98 -8.36 -38.39
C ALA A 124 -9.82 -9.83 -37.96
N THR A 125 -8.58 -10.26 -37.69
CA THR A 125 -8.24 -11.61 -37.21
C THR A 125 -8.82 -11.88 -35.82
N LEU A 126 -8.73 -10.91 -34.90
CA LEU A 126 -9.25 -11.03 -33.53
C LEU A 126 -10.77 -11.13 -33.50
N ARG A 127 -11.48 -10.34 -34.32
CA ARG A 127 -12.95 -10.41 -34.44
C ARG A 127 -13.43 -11.69 -35.14
N ALA A 128 -12.56 -12.34 -35.91
CA ALA A 128 -12.82 -13.66 -36.50
C ALA A 128 -12.46 -14.84 -35.59
N ALA A 129 -11.82 -14.60 -34.43
CA ALA A 129 -11.42 -15.65 -33.50
C ALA A 129 -12.63 -16.37 -32.90
N LYS A 130 -12.62 -17.70 -32.92
CA LYS A 130 -13.70 -18.54 -32.40
C LYS A 130 -13.38 -19.07 -30.99
N GLY A 131 -14.42 -19.39 -30.23
CA GLY A 131 -14.28 -19.99 -28.89
C GLY A 131 -13.65 -21.38 -28.87
N ASP A 132 -13.64 -22.10 -30.00
CA ASP A 132 -13.13 -23.47 -30.09
C ASP A 132 -11.62 -23.51 -30.30
N ASN A 133 -10.85 -23.22 -29.25
CA ASN A 133 -9.39 -23.32 -29.24
C ASN A 133 -8.92 -24.09 -27.99
N ILE A 134 -8.27 -25.24 -28.21
CA ILE A 134 -7.82 -26.15 -27.14
C ILE A 134 -6.86 -25.46 -26.16
N GLY A 135 -5.93 -24.63 -26.65
CA GLY A 135 -5.01 -23.87 -25.81
C GLY A 135 -5.76 -22.83 -24.96
N ALA A 136 -6.75 -22.17 -25.55
CA ALA A 136 -7.61 -21.22 -24.82
C ALA A 136 -8.44 -21.91 -23.72
N SER A 137 -8.94 -23.13 -23.99
CA SER A 137 -9.62 -23.96 -22.98
C SER A 137 -8.67 -24.37 -21.85
N GLN A 138 -7.43 -24.75 -22.17
CA GLN A 138 -6.41 -25.06 -21.16
C GLN A 138 -6.09 -23.85 -20.29
N MET A 139 -5.87 -22.66 -20.88
CA MET A 139 -5.62 -21.41 -20.14
C MET A 139 -6.80 -21.04 -19.23
N ALA A 140 -8.04 -21.21 -19.69
CA ALA A 140 -9.25 -20.98 -18.88
C ALA A 140 -9.33 -21.94 -17.68
N ALA A 141 -9.14 -23.25 -17.90
CA ALA A 141 -9.15 -24.25 -16.85
C ALA A 141 -8.02 -24.02 -15.82
N ASP A 142 -6.82 -23.66 -16.28
CA ASP A 142 -5.66 -23.36 -15.43
C ASP A 142 -5.83 -22.09 -14.61
N LEU A 143 -6.48 -21.06 -15.16
CA LEU A 143 -6.87 -19.88 -14.37
C LEU A 143 -7.95 -20.26 -13.34
N ARG A 144 -9.01 -20.98 -13.73
CA ARG A 144 -10.08 -21.36 -12.80
C ARG A 144 -9.58 -22.26 -11.67
N ARG A 145 -8.67 -23.20 -11.93
CA ARG A 145 -8.02 -24.04 -10.90
C ARG A 145 -7.26 -23.18 -9.87
N ARG A 146 -6.46 -22.21 -10.32
CA ARG A 146 -5.75 -21.27 -9.43
C ARG A 146 -6.72 -20.35 -8.67
N ALA A 147 -7.74 -19.83 -9.34
CA ALA A 147 -8.76 -18.99 -8.72
C ALA A 147 -9.55 -19.76 -7.63
N GLN A 148 -9.91 -21.03 -7.85
CA GLN A 148 -10.56 -21.86 -6.82
C GLN A 148 -9.70 -22.02 -5.55
N LYS A 149 -8.37 -22.13 -5.70
CA LYS A 149 -7.44 -22.18 -4.56
C LYS A 149 -7.39 -20.84 -3.81
N GLU A 150 -7.08 -19.75 -4.51
CA GLU A 150 -6.87 -18.45 -3.86
C GLU A 150 -8.18 -17.77 -3.41
N ALA A 151 -9.34 -18.13 -3.97
CA ALA A 151 -10.66 -17.72 -3.47
C ALA A 151 -10.97 -18.33 -2.10
N LYS A 152 -10.57 -19.60 -1.86
CA LYS A 152 -10.63 -20.25 -0.53
C LYS A 152 -9.67 -19.57 0.47
N ALA A 153 -8.52 -19.09 0.00
CA ALA A 153 -7.62 -18.23 0.77
C ALA A 153 -8.15 -16.78 0.96
N GLY A 154 -9.31 -16.45 0.39
CA GLY A 154 -10.02 -15.19 0.59
C GLY A 154 -9.82 -14.12 -0.49
N SER A 155 -8.95 -14.34 -1.48
CA SER A 155 -8.67 -13.37 -2.56
C SER A 155 -9.95 -12.93 -3.26
N GLN A 156 -10.19 -11.61 -3.34
CA GLN A 156 -11.37 -11.08 -4.00
C GLN A 156 -11.28 -11.22 -5.53
N ILE A 157 -10.12 -10.89 -6.11
CA ILE A 157 -9.84 -11.08 -7.55
C ILE A 157 -10.16 -12.52 -7.97
N ALA A 158 -9.75 -13.51 -7.18
CA ALA A 158 -10.05 -14.91 -7.46
C ALA A 158 -11.56 -15.24 -7.43
N LYS A 159 -12.34 -14.64 -6.51
CA LYS A 159 -13.81 -14.80 -6.48
C LYS A 159 -14.49 -14.14 -7.67
N ASP A 160 -14.01 -12.96 -8.08
CA ASP A 160 -14.54 -12.20 -9.20
C ASP A 160 -14.28 -12.94 -10.52
N ILE A 161 -13.09 -13.51 -10.69
CA ILE A 161 -12.73 -14.39 -11.82
C ILE A 161 -13.64 -15.63 -11.90
N LEU A 162 -14.03 -16.22 -10.77
CA LEU A 162 -14.88 -17.42 -10.78
C LEU A 162 -16.33 -17.16 -11.21
N GLN A 163 -16.82 -15.92 -11.02
CA GLN A 163 -18.16 -15.48 -11.45
C GLN A 163 -18.24 -15.33 -12.98
N VAL A 164 -17.13 -15.02 -13.65
CA VAL A 164 -17.06 -15.02 -15.12
C VAL A 164 -17.26 -16.45 -15.61
N LYS A 165 -18.24 -16.66 -16.51
CA LYS A 165 -18.50 -17.99 -17.10
C LYS A 165 -17.30 -18.42 -17.94
N GLU A 166 -17.00 -19.72 -17.90
CA GLU A 166 -15.82 -20.29 -18.54
C GLU A 166 -15.76 -20.02 -20.05
N THR A 167 -16.90 -20.02 -20.74
CA THR A 167 -17.02 -19.67 -22.17
C THR A 167 -16.42 -18.30 -22.53
N TYR A 168 -16.56 -17.30 -21.65
CA TYR A 168 -15.96 -15.97 -21.87
C TYR A 168 -14.46 -15.95 -21.58
N LEU A 169 -13.99 -16.80 -20.66
CA LEU A 169 -12.55 -16.99 -20.41
C LEU A 169 -11.88 -17.65 -21.61
N VAL A 170 -12.48 -18.73 -22.13
CA VAL A 170 -12.00 -19.39 -23.35
C VAL A 170 -11.99 -18.39 -24.51
N HIS A 171 -13.07 -17.63 -24.75
CA HIS A 171 -13.06 -16.65 -25.83
C HIS A 171 -12.00 -15.54 -25.63
N THR A 172 -11.79 -15.06 -24.40
CA THR A 172 -10.70 -14.10 -24.08
C THR A 172 -9.33 -14.66 -24.48
N TYR A 173 -9.05 -15.94 -24.18
CA TYR A 173 -7.80 -16.57 -24.56
C TYR A 173 -7.73 -16.98 -26.04
N SER A 174 -8.85 -17.24 -26.71
CA SER A 174 -8.91 -17.38 -28.17
C SER A 174 -8.46 -16.10 -28.87
N ILE A 175 -8.92 -14.93 -28.41
CA ILE A 175 -8.48 -13.62 -28.92
C ILE A 175 -6.98 -13.40 -28.63
N LEU A 176 -6.50 -13.73 -27.43
CA LEU A 176 -5.08 -13.64 -27.10
C LEU A 176 -4.23 -14.51 -28.05
N LEU A 177 -4.54 -15.79 -28.20
CA LEU A 177 -3.78 -16.71 -29.05
C LEU A 177 -3.89 -16.33 -30.54
N ALA A 178 -5.04 -15.82 -31.00
CA ALA A 178 -5.23 -15.32 -32.36
C ALA A 178 -4.38 -14.08 -32.69
N SER A 179 -3.82 -13.39 -31.68
CA SER A 179 -2.86 -12.29 -31.89
C SER A 179 -1.42 -12.75 -32.16
N GLY A 180 -1.13 -14.05 -32.03
CA GLY A 180 0.24 -14.58 -32.05
C GLY A 180 1.03 -14.30 -30.78
N LEU A 181 0.35 -14.02 -29.66
CA LEU A 181 0.91 -13.92 -28.31
C LEU A 181 0.58 -15.18 -27.51
N GLU A 182 1.59 -15.81 -26.91
CA GLU A 182 1.43 -16.95 -25.98
C GLU A 182 0.88 -16.48 -24.62
N THR A 183 1.25 -15.28 -24.19
CA THR A 183 0.82 -14.65 -22.93
C THR A 183 0.60 -13.15 -23.13
N TRP A 184 -0.36 -12.56 -22.42
CA TRP A 184 -0.53 -11.10 -22.40
C TRP A 184 0.42 -10.49 -21.37
N ALA A 185 1.58 -10.04 -21.84
CA ALA A 185 2.65 -9.49 -21.03
C ALA A 185 3.09 -8.13 -21.60
N PRO A 186 2.28 -7.07 -21.43
CA PRO A 186 2.65 -5.73 -21.92
C PRO A 186 3.89 -5.21 -21.20
N ASP A 187 4.73 -4.45 -21.91
CA ASP A 187 5.83 -3.72 -21.30
C ASP A 187 5.28 -2.54 -20.51
N VAL A 188 5.02 -2.78 -19.22
CA VAL A 188 4.57 -1.77 -18.27
C VAL A 188 5.65 -0.73 -17.93
N MET A 189 6.91 -0.93 -18.34
CA MET A 189 8.02 -0.01 -18.03
C MET A 189 8.28 0.97 -19.18
N GLY A 190 8.25 0.52 -20.43
CA GLY A 190 8.39 1.34 -21.63
C GLY A 190 7.18 2.21 -21.98
N ALA A 191 7.09 2.59 -23.26
CA ALA A 191 6.11 3.55 -23.75
C ALA A 191 4.81 2.86 -24.25
N PRO A 192 3.61 3.41 -23.95
CA PRO A 192 2.32 2.78 -24.33
C PRO A 192 2.08 2.67 -25.83
N ASP A 193 2.77 3.49 -26.61
CA ASP A 193 2.68 3.64 -28.06
C ASP A 193 3.75 2.84 -28.83
N THR A 194 4.56 2.03 -28.15
CA THR A 194 5.41 1.02 -28.83
C THR A 194 4.54 0.01 -29.59
N PRO A 195 4.95 -0.46 -30.78
CA PRO A 195 4.24 -1.50 -31.52
C PRO A 195 3.87 -2.72 -30.65
N TYR A 196 4.79 -3.16 -29.79
CA TYR A 196 4.54 -4.24 -28.82
C TYR A 196 3.36 -3.97 -27.88
N ASN A 197 3.28 -2.77 -27.29
CA ASN A 197 2.19 -2.40 -26.39
C ASN A 197 0.89 -2.08 -27.14
N GLN A 198 0.94 -1.62 -28.39
CA GLN A 198 -0.25 -1.41 -29.22
C GLN A 198 -0.98 -2.73 -29.53
N VAL A 199 -0.27 -3.85 -29.69
CA VAL A 199 -0.89 -5.19 -29.82
C VAL A 199 -1.57 -5.60 -28.51
N HIS A 200 -0.89 -5.44 -27.38
CA HIS A 200 -1.46 -5.76 -26.07
C HIS A 200 -2.72 -4.94 -25.78
N ALA A 201 -2.72 -3.65 -26.12
CA ALA A 201 -3.90 -2.79 -26.04
C ALA A 201 -5.02 -3.28 -26.98
N THR A 202 -4.71 -3.64 -28.23
CA THR A 202 -5.70 -4.14 -29.20
C THR A 202 -6.34 -5.44 -28.74
N VAL A 203 -5.55 -6.41 -28.24
CA VAL A 203 -6.06 -7.64 -27.60
C VAL A 203 -6.97 -7.31 -26.42
N PHE A 204 -6.57 -6.37 -25.56
CA PHE A 204 -7.40 -5.93 -24.43
C PHE A 204 -8.74 -5.36 -24.92
N PHE A 205 -8.76 -4.42 -25.87
CA PHE A 205 -9.99 -3.78 -26.32
C PHE A 205 -10.97 -4.76 -27.01
N GLU A 206 -10.50 -5.59 -27.93
CA GLU A 206 -11.36 -6.53 -28.66
C GLU A 206 -11.96 -7.58 -27.71
N SER A 207 -11.15 -8.16 -26.82
CA SER A 207 -11.66 -9.12 -25.82
C SER A 207 -12.50 -8.46 -24.73
N PHE A 208 -12.16 -7.25 -24.28
CA PHE A 208 -12.95 -6.51 -23.29
C PHE A 208 -14.33 -6.18 -23.83
N SER A 209 -14.40 -5.60 -25.04
CA SER A 209 -15.65 -5.16 -25.66
C SER A 209 -16.62 -6.32 -25.81
N MET A 210 -16.18 -7.44 -26.38
CA MET A 210 -17.03 -8.63 -26.58
C MET A 210 -17.48 -9.26 -25.25
N VAL A 211 -16.59 -9.41 -24.24
CA VAL A 211 -17.01 -10.02 -22.95
C VAL A 211 -17.93 -9.08 -22.16
N ALA A 212 -17.66 -7.77 -22.15
CA ALA A 212 -18.44 -6.79 -21.41
C ALA A 212 -19.82 -6.52 -22.02
N THR A 213 -19.92 -6.39 -23.35
CA THR A 213 -21.22 -6.28 -24.06
C THR A 213 -22.04 -7.56 -23.97
N SER A 214 -21.40 -8.72 -23.78
CA SER A 214 -22.07 -10.00 -23.47
C SER A 214 -22.55 -10.13 -22.01
N PHE A 215 -22.53 -9.05 -21.22
CA PHE A 215 -22.96 -8.98 -19.81
C PHE A 215 -22.24 -9.94 -18.84
N ALA A 216 -21.08 -10.49 -19.22
CA ALA A 216 -20.35 -11.48 -18.42
C ALA A 216 -19.87 -10.95 -17.05
N TYR A 217 -19.78 -9.62 -16.91
CA TYR A 217 -19.33 -8.91 -15.73
C TYR A 217 -20.47 -8.29 -14.90
N VAL A 218 -21.71 -8.73 -15.07
CA VAL A 218 -22.91 -8.14 -14.44
C VAL A 218 -22.79 -7.92 -12.92
N ALA A 219 -22.07 -8.80 -12.20
CA ALA A 219 -21.86 -8.70 -10.76
C ALA A 219 -20.96 -7.52 -10.32
N LEU A 220 -20.20 -6.91 -11.25
CA LEU A 220 -19.44 -5.68 -11.02
C LEU A 220 -20.22 -4.40 -11.43
N ALA A 221 -21.48 -4.55 -11.87
CA ALA A 221 -22.36 -3.47 -12.34
C ALA A 221 -21.71 -2.47 -13.34
N PRO A 222 -21.09 -2.93 -14.45
CA PRO A 222 -20.58 -2.03 -15.48
C PRO A 222 -21.72 -1.29 -16.20
N THR A 223 -21.59 0.03 -16.32
CA THR A 223 -22.53 0.87 -17.06
C THR A 223 -22.20 0.81 -18.56
N LEU A 224 -23.17 0.36 -19.38
CA LEU A 224 -22.97 0.09 -20.81
C LEU A 224 -22.49 1.32 -21.61
N SER A 225 -22.96 2.53 -21.27
CA SER A 225 -22.47 3.78 -21.90
C SER A 225 -20.98 4.04 -21.65
N SER A 226 -20.43 3.54 -20.54
CA SER A 226 -19.01 3.64 -20.19
C SER A 226 -18.19 2.48 -20.73
N VAL A 227 -18.79 1.29 -20.90
CA VAL A 227 -18.17 0.16 -21.63
C VAL A 227 -17.98 0.52 -23.11
N ASN A 228 -18.96 1.20 -23.70
CA ASN A 228 -18.94 1.62 -25.09
C ASN A 228 -18.21 2.96 -25.33
N ASN A 229 -17.53 3.51 -24.32
CA ASN A 229 -16.69 4.70 -24.45
C ASN A 229 -15.21 4.27 -24.57
N PRO A 230 -14.63 4.25 -25.79
CA PRO A 230 -13.29 3.70 -26.02
C PRO A 230 -12.20 4.51 -25.31
N ASP A 231 -12.33 5.84 -25.22
CA ASP A 231 -11.36 6.70 -24.55
C ASP A 231 -11.36 6.49 -23.03
N PHE A 232 -12.54 6.35 -22.42
CA PHE A 232 -12.63 5.99 -20.99
C PHE A 232 -12.03 4.61 -20.70
N VAL A 233 -12.35 3.60 -21.52
CA VAL A 233 -11.77 2.25 -21.36
C VAL A 233 -10.24 2.27 -21.55
N LYS A 234 -9.75 3.07 -22.49
CA LYS A 234 -8.31 3.29 -22.76
C LYS A 234 -7.61 3.96 -21.58
N ASP A 235 -8.17 5.02 -21.02
CA ASP A 235 -7.58 5.70 -19.85
C ASP A 235 -7.57 4.80 -18.61
N VAL A 236 -8.63 4.01 -18.40
CA VAL A 236 -8.68 3.01 -17.31
C VAL A 236 -7.65 1.90 -17.53
N MET A 237 -7.48 1.39 -18.75
CA MET A 237 -6.45 0.39 -19.09
C MET A 237 -5.05 0.97 -18.89
N CYS A 238 -4.80 2.21 -19.32
CA CYS A 238 -3.52 2.89 -19.12
C CYS A 238 -3.21 3.14 -17.64
N SER A 239 -4.21 3.50 -16.83
CA SER A 239 -4.09 3.62 -15.37
C SER A 239 -3.79 2.28 -14.69
N PHE A 240 -4.43 1.21 -15.14
CA PHE A 240 -4.18 -0.15 -14.68
C PHE A 240 -2.74 -0.61 -14.99
N LEU A 241 -2.27 -0.44 -16.24
CA LEU A 241 -0.95 -0.88 -16.66
C LEU A 241 0.16 0.06 -16.19
N TYR A 242 0.17 1.29 -16.70
CA TYR A 242 1.30 2.21 -16.64
C TYR A 242 1.37 3.02 -15.34
N SER A 243 0.36 2.91 -14.46
CA SER A 243 0.43 3.39 -13.07
C SER A 243 0.41 2.25 -12.05
N TYR A 244 -0.65 1.44 -12.02
CA TYR A 244 -0.85 0.45 -10.96
C TYR A 244 0.08 -0.77 -11.11
N MET A 245 0.11 -1.43 -12.26
CA MET A 245 0.99 -2.59 -12.49
C MET A 245 2.46 -2.19 -12.62
N ARG A 246 2.78 -1.06 -13.26
CA ARG A 246 4.13 -0.46 -13.24
C ARG A 246 4.65 -0.25 -11.81
N ARG A 247 3.80 0.23 -10.88
CA ARG A 247 4.19 0.41 -9.47
C ARG A 247 4.46 -0.93 -8.78
N LYS A 248 3.65 -1.96 -9.04
CA LYS A 248 3.90 -3.31 -8.52
C LYS A 248 5.23 -3.87 -9.02
N PHE A 249 5.43 -3.84 -10.33
CA PHE A 249 6.65 -4.31 -10.98
C PHE A 249 7.88 -3.68 -10.31
N LYS A 250 7.92 -2.35 -10.20
CA LYS A 250 9.02 -1.64 -9.53
C LYS A 250 9.21 -1.97 -8.04
N VAL A 251 8.19 -2.39 -7.31
CA VAL A 251 8.37 -2.80 -5.89
C VAL A 251 9.04 -4.18 -5.82
N GLU A 252 8.61 -5.11 -6.66
CA GLU A 252 9.12 -6.48 -6.67
C GLU A 252 10.49 -6.62 -7.35
N ASP A 253 10.75 -5.80 -8.38
CA ASP A 253 12.03 -5.71 -9.11
C ASP A 253 13.15 -5.13 -8.23
N ASN A 254 12.82 -4.18 -7.33
CA ASN A 254 13.77 -3.66 -6.34
C ASN A 254 13.97 -4.61 -5.14
N GLU A 255 12.95 -5.35 -4.73
CA GLU A 255 12.98 -6.21 -3.55
C GLU A 255 12.01 -7.41 -3.72
N PRO A 256 12.48 -8.55 -4.23
CA PRO A 256 11.63 -9.73 -4.45
C PRO A 256 10.94 -10.21 -3.17
N GLY A 257 9.64 -10.52 -3.27
CA GLY A 257 8.76 -10.84 -2.15
C GLY A 257 8.14 -9.64 -1.43
N LYS A 258 8.53 -8.39 -1.76
CA LYS A 258 8.06 -7.20 -1.04
C LYS A 258 6.57 -6.91 -1.28
N LEU A 259 5.99 -7.26 -2.42
CA LEU A 259 4.54 -7.17 -2.62
C LEU A 259 3.76 -8.12 -1.70
N ALA A 260 4.26 -9.35 -1.53
CA ALA A 260 3.65 -10.33 -0.62
C ALA A 260 3.72 -9.83 0.83
N LYS A 261 4.91 -9.43 1.30
CA LYS A 261 5.10 -8.87 2.65
C LYS A 261 4.22 -7.64 2.90
N ASN A 262 4.17 -6.69 1.96
CA ASN A 262 3.30 -5.51 2.09
C ASN A 262 1.81 -5.89 2.17
N SER A 263 1.38 -6.95 1.46
CA SER A 263 -0.01 -7.45 1.51
C SER A 263 -0.34 -8.15 2.83
N GLU A 264 0.63 -8.83 3.44
CA GLU A 264 0.51 -9.42 4.78
C GLU A 264 0.47 -8.33 5.85
N ASP A 265 1.36 -7.34 5.79
CA ASP A 265 1.39 -6.19 6.72
C ASP A 265 0.14 -5.30 6.60
N ASP A 266 -0.39 -5.07 5.40
CA ASP A 266 -1.70 -4.40 5.21
C ASP A 266 -2.85 -5.22 5.81
N THR A 267 -2.80 -6.54 5.69
CA THR A 267 -3.81 -7.45 6.28
C THR A 267 -3.75 -7.42 7.80
N ARG A 268 -2.54 -7.47 8.37
CA ARG A 268 -2.23 -7.34 9.79
C ARG A 268 -2.72 -6.00 10.34
N ARG A 269 -2.43 -4.88 9.67
CA ARG A 269 -2.94 -3.54 10.02
C ARG A 269 -4.47 -3.47 10.00
N LYS A 270 -5.12 -4.01 8.95
CA LYS A 270 -6.59 -4.09 8.84
C LYS A 270 -7.23 -4.89 9.99
N ARG A 271 -6.64 -6.01 10.42
CA ARG A 271 -7.11 -6.77 11.60
C ARG A 271 -7.04 -5.93 12.87
N ARG A 272 -5.89 -5.29 13.13
CA ARG A 272 -5.66 -4.44 14.31
C ARG A 272 -6.58 -3.23 14.36
N LYS A 273 -6.86 -2.59 13.22
CA LYS A 273 -7.85 -1.49 13.12
C LYS A 273 -9.26 -1.95 13.47
N ARG A 274 -9.71 -3.11 12.98
CA ARG A 274 -11.02 -3.69 13.33
C ARG A 274 -11.11 -4.09 14.81
N LEU A 275 -10.03 -4.63 15.39
CA LEU A 275 -9.95 -4.92 16.82
C LEU A 275 -10.03 -3.63 17.66
N MET A 276 -9.25 -2.60 17.31
CA MET A 276 -9.30 -1.26 17.92
C MET A 276 -10.72 -0.70 17.91
N GLN A 277 -11.43 -0.77 16.78
CA GLN A 277 -12.83 -0.33 16.66
C GLN A 277 -13.75 -1.10 17.61
N LYS A 278 -13.69 -2.45 17.63
CA LYS A 278 -14.47 -3.28 18.56
C LYS A 278 -14.17 -2.97 20.03
N CYS A 279 -12.89 -2.83 20.40
CA CYS A 279 -12.46 -2.54 21.77
C CYS A 279 -12.94 -1.16 22.23
N LEU A 280 -12.82 -0.14 21.37
CA LEU A 280 -13.29 1.22 21.63
C LEU A 280 -14.82 1.27 21.73
N GLU A 281 -15.54 0.55 20.86
CA GLU A 281 -17.00 0.45 20.91
C GLU A 281 -17.49 -0.20 22.21
N TYR A 282 -16.90 -1.34 22.59
CA TYR A 282 -17.22 -2.01 23.86
C TYR A 282 -16.90 -1.14 25.08
N ALA A 283 -15.71 -0.52 25.09
CA ALA A 283 -15.26 0.34 26.19
C ALA A 283 -16.14 1.59 26.38
N SER A 284 -16.69 2.15 25.29
CA SER A 284 -17.53 3.37 25.33
C SER A 284 -19.02 3.08 25.54
N LYS A 285 -19.58 2.02 24.96
CA LYS A 285 -21.02 1.69 25.06
C LYS A 285 -21.37 0.86 26.29
N GLU A 286 -20.62 -0.20 26.56
CA GLU A 286 -20.95 -1.21 27.58
C GLU A 286 -20.32 -0.86 28.93
N GLU A 287 -19.00 -0.59 28.95
CA GLU A 287 -18.28 -0.23 30.18
C GLU A 287 -18.33 1.28 30.51
N LYS A 288 -18.67 2.12 29.51
CA LYS A 288 -18.86 3.58 29.63
C LYS A 288 -17.67 4.32 30.25
N PHE A 289 -16.45 3.90 29.90
CA PHE A 289 -15.23 4.54 30.38
C PHE A 289 -15.10 6.00 29.88
N PRO A 290 -14.49 6.90 30.68
CA PRO A 290 -14.24 8.29 30.27
C PRO A 290 -13.20 8.36 29.15
N ASP A 291 -13.24 9.43 28.34
CA ASP A 291 -12.39 9.63 27.14
C ASP A 291 -10.89 9.42 27.39
N GLN A 292 -10.39 9.77 28.58
CA GLN A 292 -8.98 9.60 28.95
C GLN A 292 -8.59 8.12 29.07
N VAL A 293 -9.50 7.25 29.50
CA VAL A 293 -9.32 5.79 29.52
C VAL A 293 -9.56 5.20 28.13
N LEU A 294 -10.54 5.72 27.36
CA LEU A 294 -10.77 5.31 25.97
C LEU A 294 -9.53 5.55 25.09
N ALA A 295 -8.77 6.62 25.35
CA ALA A 295 -7.53 6.96 24.64
C ALA A 295 -6.49 5.81 24.64
N LEU A 296 -6.44 5.00 25.70
CA LEU A 296 -5.53 3.83 25.81
C LEU A 296 -5.78 2.76 24.73
N VAL A 297 -6.97 2.73 24.11
CA VAL A 297 -7.36 1.78 23.06
C VAL A 297 -7.75 2.47 21.74
N LYS A 298 -7.57 3.79 21.63
CA LYS A 298 -8.07 4.63 20.52
C LYS A 298 -7.12 4.73 19.31
N GLU A 299 -5.85 4.35 19.45
CA GLU A 299 -4.89 4.26 18.36
C GLU A 299 -4.61 2.81 17.95
N GLU A 300 -4.32 2.59 16.66
CA GLU A 300 -4.04 1.26 16.10
C GLU A 300 -2.77 0.62 16.70
N CYS A 301 -1.78 1.44 17.06
CA CYS A 301 -0.53 1.01 17.68
C CYS A 301 -0.71 0.47 19.10
N CYS A 302 -1.61 1.06 19.90
CA CYS A 302 -1.92 0.63 21.28
C CYS A 302 -2.56 -0.75 21.36
N ASN A 303 -3.29 -1.13 20.31
CA ASN A 303 -3.98 -2.40 20.29
C ASN A 303 -3.01 -3.54 19.97
N SER A 304 -3.10 -4.58 20.80
CA SER A 304 -2.37 -5.83 20.65
C SER A 304 -2.63 -6.49 19.29
N ASP A 305 -1.70 -7.30 18.83
CA ASP A 305 -1.78 -7.86 17.48
C ASP A 305 -2.85 -8.96 17.35
N ASP A 306 -3.18 -9.28 16.11
CA ASP A 306 -4.05 -10.39 15.71
C ASP A 306 -3.24 -11.30 14.78
N GLU A 307 -2.07 -11.73 15.28
CA GLU A 307 -1.12 -12.57 14.54
C GLU A 307 -1.66 -13.99 14.43
N SER A 308 -1.93 -14.42 13.19
CA SER A 308 -2.37 -15.77 12.91
C SER A 308 -1.20 -16.74 13.03
N GLY A 309 -1.31 -17.70 13.94
CA GLY A 309 -0.38 -18.83 14.09
C GLY A 309 -1.15 -20.13 14.34
N THR A 310 -0.44 -21.16 14.81
CA THR A 310 -1.03 -22.43 15.26
C THR A 310 -0.78 -22.63 16.76
N ASP A 311 -1.77 -23.18 17.46
CA ASP A 311 -1.56 -23.72 18.81
C ASP A 311 -0.84 -25.08 18.76
N ASP A 312 -0.53 -25.65 19.93
CA ASP A 312 0.19 -26.92 20.05
C ASP A 312 -0.59 -28.13 19.49
N SER A 313 -1.88 -27.96 19.16
CA SER A 313 -2.71 -28.95 18.45
C SER A 313 -2.69 -28.78 16.92
N GLY A 314 -1.91 -27.83 16.40
CA GLY A 314 -1.84 -27.49 14.98
C GLY A 314 -3.04 -26.67 14.47
N LYS A 315 -3.94 -26.26 15.35
CA LYS A 315 -5.15 -25.50 15.00
C LYS A 315 -4.83 -24.01 14.87
N GLN A 316 -5.40 -23.35 13.87
CA GLN A 316 -5.20 -21.91 13.68
C GLN A 316 -5.80 -21.09 14.83
N VAL A 317 -4.97 -20.24 15.43
CA VAL A 317 -5.29 -19.34 16.54
C VAL A 317 -4.69 -17.96 16.29
N TYR A 318 -5.07 -16.97 17.10
CA TYR A 318 -4.58 -15.60 16.99
C TYR A 318 -3.81 -15.23 18.26
N PHE A 319 -2.50 -15.03 18.14
CA PHE A 319 -1.63 -14.76 19.28
C PHE A 319 -1.61 -13.27 19.65
N VAL A 320 -1.76 -13.02 20.95
CA VAL A 320 -1.74 -11.67 21.50
C VAL A 320 -0.32 -11.31 21.94
N ASN A 321 0.40 -10.61 21.06
CA ASN A 321 1.79 -10.22 21.27
C ASN A 321 1.95 -9.07 22.27
N LYS A 322 3.12 -9.04 22.94
CA LYS A 322 3.49 -7.96 23.85
C LYS A 322 3.81 -6.69 23.05
N LYS A 323 3.32 -5.55 23.55
CA LYS A 323 3.85 -4.22 23.18
C LYS A 323 4.98 -3.90 24.15
N THR A 324 6.19 -3.65 23.64
CA THR A 324 7.38 -3.36 24.45
C THR A 324 7.10 -2.28 25.49
N MET A 325 6.76 -1.09 25.00
CA MET A 325 6.60 0.13 25.82
C MET A 325 5.41 0.12 26.79
N GLN A 326 4.58 -0.92 26.84
CA GLN A 326 3.32 -0.86 27.58
C GLN A 326 3.49 -1.13 29.09
N SER A 327 2.85 -0.30 29.92
CA SER A 327 2.84 -0.45 31.37
C SER A 327 2.12 -1.72 31.82
N ALA A 328 2.45 -2.20 33.02
CA ALA A 328 1.74 -3.33 33.63
C ALA A 328 0.25 -3.00 33.86
N SER A 329 -0.09 -1.76 34.23
CA SER A 329 -1.49 -1.31 34.36
C SER A 329 -2.22 -1.34 33.01
N ALA A 330 -1.61 -0.80 31.95
CA ALA A 330 -2.21 -0.75 30.63
C ALA A 330 -2.37 -2.15 30.01
N THR A 331 -1.38 -3.03 30.18
CA THR A 331 -1.46 -4.43 29.74
C THR A 331 -2.58 -5.16 30.47
N ALA A 332 -2.64 -5.07 31.81
CA ALA A 332 -3.67 -5.71 32.63
C ALA A 332 -5.08 -5.14 32.35
N PHE A 333 -5.19 -3.84 32.07
CA PHE A 333 -6.44 -3.20 31.65
C PHE A 333 -6.93 -3.75 30.30
N VAL A 334 -6.07 -3.79 29.28
CA VAL A 334 -6.42 -4.32 27.95
C VAL A 334 -6.77 -5.81 28.01
N GLN A 335 -6.04 -6.62 28.81
CA GLN A 335 -6.38 -8.02 29.08
C GLN A 335 -7.77 -8.17 29.69
N LYS A 336 -8.09 -7.38 30.74
CA LYS A 336 -9.40 -7.42 31.41
C LYS A 336 -10.54 -6.92 30.50
N LEU A 337 -10.29 -5.92 29.66
CA LEU A 337 -11.24 -5.40 28.68
C LEU A 337 -11.58 -6.47 27.62
N ASP A 338 -10.57 -7.06 27.00
CA ASP A 338 -10.73 -8.08 25.95
C ASP A 338 -11.42 -9.34 26.51
N ALA A 339 -11.00 -9.81 27.68
CA ALA A 339 -11.60 -10.96 28.36
C ALA A 339 -13.08 -10.74 28.77
N ARG A 340 -13.53 -9.50 28.96
CA ARG A 340 -14.96 -9.18 29.17
C ARG A 340 -15.71 -9.08 27.83
N ARG A 341 -15.12 -8.43 26.84
CA ARG A 341 -15.66 -8.29 25.47
C ARG A 341 -15.92 -9.66 24.82
N THR A 342 -14.94 -10.56 24.82
CA THR A 342 -15.10 -11.91 24.25
C THR A 342 -16.14 -12.74 25.02
N LYS A 343 -16.24 -12.62 26.36
CA LYS A 343 -17.31 -13.26 27.14
C LYS A 343 -18.71 -12.75 26.77
N MET A 344 -18.83 -11.46 26.41
CA MET A 344 -20.08 -10.88 25.89
C MET A 344 -20.41 -11.45 24.50
N GLU A 345 -19.43 -11.51 23.58
CA GLU A 345 -19.63 -12.07 22.24
C GLU A 345 -19.99 -13.56 22.28
N ASP A 346 -19.35 -14.37 23.12
CA ASP A 346 -19.73 -15.77 23.35
C ASP A 346 -21.13 -15.92 23.95
N GLY A 347 -21.51 -15.03 24.90
CA GLY A 347 -22.85 -14.99 25.45
C GLY A 347 -23.92 -14.68 24.39
N ALA A 348 -23.63 -13.72 23.50
CA ALA A 348 -24.48 -13.39 22.36
C ALA A 348 -24.55 -14.54 21.33
N LYS A 349 -23.42 -15.20 21.05
CA LYS A 349 -23.35 -16.37 20.15
C LYS A 349 -24.21 -17.54 20.65
N ARG A 350 -24.16 -17.84 21.95
CA ARG A 350 -25.02 -18.87 22.58
C ARG A 350 -26.51 -18.56 22.41
N ARG A 351 -26.92 -17.29 22.52
CA ARG A 351 -28.31 -16.84 22.30
C ARG A 351 -28.75 -16.89 20.83
N ARG A 352 -27.81 -16.73 19.88
CA ARG A 352 -28.08 -16.73 18.42
C ARG A 352 -28.18 -18.12 17.79
N GLY A 353 -28.07 -19.19 18.57
CA GLY A 353 -28.33 -20.56 18.12
C GLY A 353 -27.23 -21.19 17.25
N LYS A 354 -27.41 -22.49 16.99
CA LYS A 354 -26.42 -23.39 16.36
C LYS A 354 -26.38 -23.20 14.83
N GLY A 355 -25.76 -22.11 14.40
CA GLY A 355 -25.56 -21.75 12.99
C GLY A 355 -24.84 -20.42 12.76
N SER A 356 -24.71 -19.57 13.79
CA SER A 356 -24.00 -18.31 13.69
C SER A 356 -22.47 -18.49 13.64
N ASN A 357 -21.90 -18.46 12.42
CA ASN A 357 -20.45 -18.36 12.19
C ASN A 357 -19.85 -17.00 12.65
N TRP A 358 -20.69 -16.05 13.05
CA TRP A 358 -20.33 -14.78 13.70
C TRP A 358 -19.87 -14.99 15.15
N GLY A 359 -18.75 -15.71 15.32
CA GLY A 359 -18.01 -15.77 16.56
C GLY A 359 -16.78 -14.86 16.55
N GLU A 360 -16.36 -14.44 17.73
CA GLU A 360 -15.00 -13.96 17.96
C GLU A 360 -13.97 -14.99 17.47
N ARG A 361 -12.82 -14.52 16.97
CA ARG A 361 -11.61 -15.35 16.81
C ARG A 361 -11.11 -15.79 18.17
N THR A 362 -10.70 -17.05 18.33
CA THR A 362 -10.00 -17.47 19.54
C THR A 362 -8.63 -16.79 19.62
N ARG A 363 -8.51 -15.82 20.53
CA ARG A 363 -7.26 -15.10 20.83
C ARG A 363 -6.57 -15.75 22.03
N ILE A 364 -5.26 -15.97 21.93
CA ILE A 364 -4.45 -16.64 22.96
C ILE A 364 -3.33 -15.70 23.41
N TRP A 365 -3.32 -15.40 24.71
CA TRP A 365 -2.16 -14.81 25.38
C TRP A 365 -1.16 -15.93 25.67
N ARG A 366 0.11 -15.73 25.28
CA ARG A 366 1.21 -16.66 25.59
C ARG A 366 1.88 -16.23 26.88
N ASP A 367 2.37 -17.18 27.68
CA ASP A 367 3.10 -16.89 28.93
C ASP A 367 4.45 -16.20 28.66
N ALA A 368 5.10 -16.57 27.55
CA ALA A 368 6.21 -15.87 26.93
C ALA A 368 5.76 -15.22 25.61
N PRO A 369 5.08 -14.05 25.64
CA PRO A 369 4.60 -13.39 24.44
C PRO A 369 5.77 -12.71 23.71
N SER A 370 5.96 -13.03 22.43
CA SER A 370 6.96 -12.32 21.62
C SER A 370 6.59 -10.84 21.47
N ASN A 371 7.61 -10.00 21.31
CA ASN A 371 7.40 -8.60 20.96
C ASN A 371 6.73 -8.52 19.57
N SER A 372 5.76 -7.62 19.50
CA SER A 372 5.09 -7.21 18.27
C SER A 372 6.06 -6.46 17.34
N GLU A 373 6.25 -6.88 16.09
CA GLU A 373 7.02 -6.11 15.09
C GLU A 373 6.51 -4.66 14.96
N PHE A 374 5.19 -4.47 15.12
CA PHE A 374 4.52 -3.18 15.11
C PHE A 374 4.47 -2.46 16.48
N SER A 375 5.30 -2.83 17.47
CA SER A 375 5.39 -2.09 18.75
C SER A 375 6.46 -1.01 18.72
N LEU A 376 7.25 -0.94 17.63
CA LEU A 376 8.22 0.11 17.38
C LEU A 376 7.55 1.47 17.09
N GLN A 377 6.32 1.47 16.56
CA GLN A 377 5.55 2.70 16.38
C GLN A 377 4.93 3.16 17.70
N ARG A 378 5.48 4.23 18.28
CA ARG A 378 5.01 4.82 19.53
C ARG A 378 3.66 5.54 19.35
N PRO A 379 2.66 5.33 20.22
CA PRO A 379 1.43 6.12 20.22
C PRO A 379 1.67 7.59 20.60
N THR A 380 0.74 8.48 20.26
CA THR A 380 0.94 9.95 20.42
C THR A 380 -0.05 10.63 21.36
N LYS A 381 -1.29 10.15 21.41
CA LYS A 381 -2.42 10.74 22.14
C LYS A 381 -2.92 9.83 23.27
N VAL A 382 -2.00 9.04 23.83
CA VAL A 382 -2.24 8.19 25.00
C VAL A 382 -1.86 8.87 26.32
N PRO A 383 -2.53 8.52 27.42
CA PRO A 383 -2.08 8.82 28.79
C PRO A 383 -0.65 8.34 29.07
N LEU A 384 -0.01 8.98 30.04
CA LEU A 384 1.34 8.64 30.53
C LEU A 384 1.43 7.18 31.00
N ASP A 385 0.41 6.70 31.69
CA ASP A 385 0.30 5.33 32.21
C ASP A 385 0.04 4.26 31.15
N TYR A 386 -0.06 4.63 29.88
CA TYR A 386 0.19 3.68 28.79
C TYR A 386 1.62 3.13 28.86
N PHE A 387 2.60 3.97 29.21
CA PHE A 387 4.02 3.64 29.15
C PHE A 387 4.53 2.98 30.43
N SER A 388 5.47 2.05 30.34
CA SER A 388 6.21 1.61 31.53
C SER A 388 7.04 2.79 32.08
N PRO A 389 7.09 3.03 33.41
CA PRO A 389 7.82 4.18 33.96
C PRO A 389 9.28 4.26 33.53
N SER A 390 9.98 3.12 33.47
CA SER A 390 11.36 3.04 32.98
C SER A 390 11.48 3.47 31.51
N GLU A 391 10.72 2.86 30.59
CA GLU A 391 10.80 3.20 29.15
C GLU A 391 10.25 4.59 28.84
N PHE A 392 9.51 5.23 29.76
CA PHE A 392 9.12 6.65 29.64
C PHE A 392 10.22 7.60 30.13
N ASN A 393 10.82 7.33 31.29
CA ASN A 393 11.82 8.23 31.88
C ASN A 393 13.13 8.23 31.08
N ASP A 394 13.47 7.09 30.47
CA ASP A 394 14.56 6.93 29.49
C ASP A 394 14.36 7.76 28.20
N LEU A 395 13.14 8.29 27.94
CA LEU A 395 12.91 9.12 26.75
C LEU A 395 13.53 10.51 26.89
N PRO A 396 14.03 11.11 25.79
CA PRO A 396 14.45 12.51 25.77
C PRO A 396 13.33 13.46 26.25
N ALA A 397 13.69 14.52 26.97
CA ALA A 397 12.73 15.49 27.52
C ALA A 397 11.73 16.03 26.48
N LYS A 398 12.18 16.34 25.25
CA LYS A 398 11.32 16.78 24.13
C LYS A 398 10.24 15.73 23.78
N ALA A 399 10.57 14.44 23.88
CA ALA A 399 9.62 13.35 23.63
C ALA A 399 8.66 13.14 24.81
N ARG A 400 9.15 13.17 26.06
CA ARG A 400 8.30 13.09 27.27
C ARG A 400 7.27 14.21 27.32
N PHE A 401 7.66 15.44 26.98
CA PHE A 401 6.77 16.61 27.03
C PHE A 401 5.47 16.44 26.23
N ASN A 402 5.52 15.75 25.08
CA ASN A 402 4.36 15.52 24.22
C ASN A 402 3.21 14.77 24.94
N TYR A 403 3.50 14.02 26.00
CA TYR A 403 2.53 13.22 26.76
C TYR A 403 2.03 13.92 28.03
N VAL A 404 2.66 15.00 28.48
CA VAL A 404 2.31 15.70 29.73
C VAL A 404 0.86 16.20 29.71
N LYS A 405 0.39 16.65 28.54
CA LYS A 405 -1.00 17.11 28.33
C LYS A 405 -2.03 15.98 28.36
N ASN A 406 -1.61 14.73 28.21
CA ASN A 406 -2.52 13.57 28.17
C ASN A 406 -2.83 13.04 29.58
N GLY A 407 -1.99 13.35 30.57
CA GLY A 407 -2.19 13.00 31.99
C GLY A 407 -2.19 11.49 32.27
N VAL A 408 -2.78 11.09 33.40
CA VAL A 408 -2.94 9.68 33.82
C VAL A 408 -4.41 9.24 33.72
N ALA A 409 -4.68 7.99 33.32
CA ALA A 409 -6.02 7.41 33.15
C ALA A 409 -6.31 6.15 33.98
N LEU A 410 -5.32 5.28 34.23
CA LEU A 410 -5.48 4.08 35.06
C LEU A 410 -4.89 4.28 36.46
N PRO A 411 -5.42 3.59 37.49
CA PRO A 411 -4.74 3.43 38.76
C PRO A 411 -3.59 2.41 38.64
N LEU A 412 -2.83 2.22 39.73
CA LEU A 412 -1.89 1.11 39.86
C LEU A 412 -2.60 -0.26 39.72
N VAL A 413 -1.87 -1.27 39.24
CA VAL A 413 -2.37 -2.62 38.95
C VAL A 413 -3.25 -3.20 40.07
N GLN A 414 -2.81 -3.04 41.32
CA GLN A 414 -3.48 -3.51 42.55
C GLN A 414 -4.89 -2.92 42.78
N PHE A 415 -5.22 -1.81 42.13
CA PHE A 415 -6.52 -1.12 42.26
C PHE A 415 -7.39 -1.24 40.99
N LEU A 416 -6.92 -1.89 39.91
CA LEU A 416 -7.66 -2.00 38.64
C LEU A 416 -9.02 -2.74 38.77
N ASP A 417 -9.19 -3.58 39.80
CA ASP A 417 -10.46 -4.29 40.04
C ASP A 417 -11.43 -3.51 40.94
N ASN A 418 -11.00 -2.40 41.54
CA ASN A 418 -11.91 -1.44 42.14
C ASN A 418 -12.82 -0.89 41.03
N LYS A 419 -14.11 -0.69 41.31
CA LYS A 419 -15.08 -0.21 40.31
C LYS A 419 -15.24 1.32 40.29
N ASP A 420 -14.74 2.00 41.32
CA ASP A 420 -15.01 3.40 41.59
C ASP A 420 -14.28 4.35 40.64
N TRP A 421 -12.99 4.10 40.36
CA TRP A 421 -12.18 4.90 39.43
C TRP A 421 -12.76 4.98 38.02
N LYS A 422 -13.57 3.99 37.61
CA LYS A 422 -14.17 3.93 36.27
C LYS A 422 -15.14 5.07 35.97
N THR A 423 -15.80 5.59 37.02
CA THR A 423 -16.89 6.58 36.92
C THR A 423 -16.59 7.85 37.69
N MET A 424 -15.37 8.02 38.19
CA MET A 424 -14.90 9.26 38.80
C MET A 424 -14.69 10.34 37.74
N ASP A 425 -14.93 11.59 38.12
CA ASP A 425 -14.40 12.72 37.37
C ASP A 425 -12.87 12.78 37.48
N LYS A 426 -12.24 13.59 36.62
CA LYS A 426 -10.77 13.68 36.55
C LYS A 426 -10.13 14.21 37.84
N SER A 427 -10.79 15.08 38.60
CA SER A 427 -10.25 15.63 39.84
C SER A 427 -10.24 14.55 40.94
N SER A 428 -11.39 13.92 41.20
CA SER A 428 -11.50 12.83 42.19
C SER A 428 -10.60 11.65 41.85
N PHE A 429 -10.47 11.31 40.55
CA PHE A 429 -9.54 10.28 40.09
C PHE A 429 -8.08 10.65 40.36
N MET A 430 -7.67 11.88 40.03
CA MET A 430 -6.28 12.33 40.25
C MET A 430 -5.94 12.37 41.75
N GLU A 431 -6.83 12.88 42.59
CA GLU A 431 -6.66 12.90 44.05
C GLU A 431 -6.46 11.49 44.63
N LYS A 432 -7.37 10.57 44.31
CA LYS A 432 -7.39 9.23 44.92
C LYS A 432 -6.37 8.25 44.33
N TYR A 433 -6.09 8.33 43.03
CA TYR A 433 -5.29 7.33 42.30
C TYR A 433 -4.22 7.95 41.41
N GLY A 434 -4.58 8.93 40.56
CA GLY A 434 -3.69 9.45 39.52
C GLY A 434 -2.41 10.09 40.04
N ASN A 435 -2.45 10.76 41.19
CA ASN A 435 -1.28 11.36 41.85
C ASN A 435 -0.24 10.33 42.32
N GLN A 436 -0.65 9.09 42.63
CA GLN A 436 0.30 8.03 43.00
C GLN A 436 1.02 7.48 41.76
N VAL A 437 0.29 7.36 40.66
CA VAL A 437 0.81 6.89 39.37
C VAL A 437 1.71 7.95 38.73
N LEU A 438 1.30 9.23 38.72
CA LEU A 438 2.05 10.34 38.13
C LEU A 438 3.45 10.50 38.75
N LYS A 439 3.61 10.20 40.05
CA LYS A 439 4.91 10.20 40.77
C LYS A 439 5.92 9.17 40.26
N GLN A 440 5.54 8.27 39.35
CA GLN A 440 6.46 7.32 38.73
C GLN A 440 7.11 7.88 37.44
N TYR A 441 6.58 8.98 36.90
CA TYR A 441 7.00 9.54 35.60
C TYR A 441 7.78 10.83 35.80
N ASP A 442 8.98 10.90 35.23
CA ASP A 442 9.83 12.09 35.27
C ASP A 442 9.29 13.13 34.27
N ILE A 443 8.42 14.02 34.75
CA ILE A 443 7.81 15.09 33.93
C ILE A 443 8.84 16.21 33.69
N PRO A 444 9.23 16.50 32.43
CA PRO A 444 10.21 17.56 32.15
C PRO A 444 9.71 18.95 32.49
N THR A 445 10.60 19.78 33.03
CA THR A 445 10.38 21.21 33.27
C THR A 445 10.53 22.04 31.98
N GLU A 446 9.99 23.27 31.99
CA GLU A 446 10.12 24.20 30.85
C GLU A 446 11.58 24.64 30.60
N GLU A 447 12.41 24.64 31.65
CA GLU A 447 13.85 24.91 31.57
C GLU A 447 14.64 23.75 30.93
N GLU A 448 14.18 22.51 31.07
CA GLU A 448 14.78 21.35 30.40
C GLU A 448 14.34 21.28 28.92
N MET A 449 13.09 21.66 28.62
CA MET A 449 12.63 21.80 27.23
C MET A 449 13.44 22.84 26.45
N THR A 450 13.64 24.02 27.03
CA THR A 450 14.37 25.11 26.37
C THR A 450 15.84 24.76 26.13
N ARG A 451 16.48 23.98 27.03
CA ARG A 451 17.79 23.35 26.79
C ARG A 451 17.75 22.26 25.71
N ALA A 452 16.74 21.40 25.70
CA ALA A 452 16.60 20.30 24.73
C ALA A 452 16.28 20.77 23.29
N GLY A 453 15.72 21.97 23.14
CA GLY A 453 15.23 22.53 21.87
C GLY A 453 16.26 22.67 20.75
N ASN A 454 17.56 22.59 21.05
CA ASN A 454 18.64 22.63 20.05
C ASN A 454 19.00 21.24 19.48
N THR A 455 18.30 20.16 19.86
CA THR A 455 18.50 18.81 19.31
C THR A 455 17.46 18.46 18.25
N GLY A 456 17.94 18.02 17.08
CA GLY A 456 17.19 17.92 15.82
C GLY A 456 16.17 16.78 15.70
N TRP A 457 15.49 16.41 16.78
CA TRP A 457 14.39 15.44 16.75
C TRP A 457 13.09 16.11 16.29
N ASP A 458 12.94 16.38 15.00
CA ASP A 458 11.64 16.72 14.42
C ASP A 458 10.80 15.45 14.23
N SER A 459 9.48 15.55 14.47
CA SER A 459 8.55 14.41 14.45
C SER A 459 8.02 14.10 13.04
N ASP A 460 8.75 14.51 11.99
CA ASP A 460 8.36 14.38 10.58
C ASP A 460 8.47 12.94 10.03
N ASP A 461 9.33 12.10 10.63
CA ASP A 461 9.63 10.74 10.16
C ASP A 461 8.48 9.73 10.41
N ALA A 462 7.31 10.21 10.83
CA ALA A 462 6.07 9.43 10.93
C ALA A 462 5.24 9.44 9.62
N GLU A 463 5.57 10.27 8.62
CA GLU A 463 4.90 10.34 7.32
C GLU A 463 5.69 9.65 6.18
N GLU A 464 6.05 8.37 6.34
CA GLU A 464 6.44 7.55 5.18
C GLU A 464 5.77 6.16 5.21
N ILE A 465 5.53 5.59 4.02
CA ILE A 465 4.84 4.30 3.77
C ILE A 465 3.39 4.23 4.28
N ASN A 466 2.52 5.14 3.82
CA ASN A 466 1.06 4.92 3.88
C ASN A 466 0.33 5.35 2.58
N LEU A 467 0.89 4.97 1.43
CA LEU A 467 0.37 5.30 0.08
C LEU A 467 -0.04 4.03 -0.68
N THR A 468 -0.65 3.09 0.04
CA THR A 468 -1.05 1.75 -0.43
C THR A 468 -2.58 1.62 -0.52
N LEU A 469 -3.07 1.25 -1.70
CA LEU A 469 -4.36 0.56 -1.93
C LEU A 469 -5.69 1.16 -1.41
N GLN A 470 -5.82 2.48 -1.22
CA GLN A 470 -7.17 3.10 -1.11
C GLN A 470 -8.02 3.03 -2.41
N GLY A 471 -7.46 2.58 -3.54
CA GLY A 471 -8.13 2.63 -4.85
C GLY A 471 -9.05 1.45 -5.23
N SER A 472 -9.28 0.47 -4.34
CA SER A 472 -10.00 -0.78 -4.71
C SER A 472 -10.67 -1.60 -3.59
N GLN A 473 -10.68 -1.18 -2.32
CA GLN A 473 -11.20 -2.02 -1.21
C GLN A 473 -12.06 -1.30 -0.14
N SER A 474 -12.38 -0.02 -0.27
CA SER A 474 -13.21 0.71 0.69
C SER A 474 -14.72 0.45 0.56
N ASP A 475 -15.20 0.15 -0.65
CA ASP A 475 -16.61 0.38 -0.98
C ASP A 475 -17.50 -0.87 -0.78
N ALA A 476 -16.90 -2.06 -0.67
CA ALA A 476 -17.62 -3.32 -0.46
C ALA A 476 -18.21 -3.47 0.95
N GLU A 477 -17.80 -2.64 1.92
CA GLU A 477 -18.24 -2.71 3.32
C GLU A 477 -19.37 -1.72 3.65
N MET A 478 -19.71 -0.80 2.71
CA MET A 478 -20.82 0.16 2.83
C MET A 478 -22.17 -0.41 2.34
N ALA A 479 -22.16 -1.35 1.39
CA ALA A 479 -23.37 -1.91 0.77
C ALA A 479 -24.19 -2.86 1.68
N ALA A 480 -23.72 -3.12 2.91
CA ALA A 480 -24.36 -3.99 3.89
C ALA A 480 -24.91 -3.24 5.12
N ALA A 481 -25.03 -1.91 5.05
CA ALA A 481 -25.37 -1.04 6.17
C ALA A 481 -26.43 0.02 5.82
N SER A 482 -27.55 -0.41 5.23
CA SER A 482 -28.83 0.32 5.23
C SER A 482 -29.97 -0.71 5.38
N PRO A 483 -31.10 -0.34 6.02
CA PRO A 483 -32.16 -1.28 6.42
C PRO A 483 -33.00 -1.81 5.25
#